data_AF-A0A524D3E2-F1
#
_entry.id   AF-A0A524D3E2-F1
#
_cell.length_a   1.000
_cell.length_b   1.000
_cell.length_c   1.000
_cell.angle_alpha   90.00
_cell.angle_beta   90.00
_cell.angle_gamma   90.00
#
_symmetry.space_group_name_H-M   'P 1'
#
loop_
_entity.id
_entity.type
_entity.pdbx_description
1 polymer ?
#
loop_
_entity_poly.entity_id
_entity_poly.type
_entity_poly.pdbx_seq_one_letter_code
_entity_poly.pdbx_strand_id
1 'polypeptide(L)'
;MSIDWQRAEESPGKTQKIEGKRLLDLRAKINDLERELAKTKNILSKTKEELTATNEKLESTNQELQQTKQNLQQSKQASNEKDQKIEQLTSQLNELNQNVEKYAKQVENLESKLNDLSELSQNTKQELETAKTNIEQKESEVKQKEQKLSEKEQTINEKEQIIREKEQAINEKEQKVKELEQKLSEANDNIAAKEQKISSLSGKVEEKESHVDNKDDRISELERKLKEKEGEMEKLLNRLEETENALKEYAPPETKEREIIREGRVTCPNCGAVGGDIKTIEDKTKVLSYVGHVPMYAKKHVCKKCGEEF
;
A
#
# COMPACT_ATOMS: atom_id res chain seq x y z
N MET A 1 -135.30 -140.03 -18.07
CA MET A 1 -135.51 -140.08 -16.60
C MET A 1 -134.25 -139.63 -15.86
N SER A 2 -134.31 -138.51 -15.11
CA SER A 2 -133.14 -137.97 -14.37
C SER A 2 -132.70 -138.93 -13.27
N ILE A 3 -131.40 -138.97 -12.95
CA ILE A 3 -130.92 -139.73 -11.79
C ILE A 3 -131.60 -139.14 -10.55
N ASP A 4 -132.17 -140.01 -9.73
CA ASP A 4 -132.91 -139.65 -8.52
C ASP A 4 -131.93 -139.64 -7.34
N TRP A 5 -131.15 -138.58 -7.25
CA TRP A 5 -130.04 -138.45 -6.29
C TRP A 5 -130.51 -138.59 -4.83
N GLN A 6 -131.75 -138.18 -4.54
CA GLN A 6 -132.35 -138.24 -3.20
C GLN A 6 -132.58 -139.70 -2.75
N ARG A 7 -133.03 -140.57 -3.66
CA ARG A 7 -133.22 -142.01 -3.38
C ARG A 7 -131.91 -142.79 -3.29
N ALA A 8 -130.88 -142.36 -4.01
CA ALA A 8 -129.53 -142.92 -3.94
C ALA A 8 -128.82 -142.59 -2.62
N GLU A 9 -129.07 -141.40 -2.06
CA GLU A 9 -128.54 -140.97 -0.77
C GLU A 9 -129.23 -141.69 0.41
N GLU A 10 -130.55 -141.92 0.34
CA GLU A 10 -131.34 -142.60 1.39
C GLU A 10 -131.21 -144.14 1.41
N SER A 11 -130.73 -144.80 0.33
CA SER A 11 -130.57 -146.26 0.26
C SER A 11 -129.49 -146.70 -0.74
N PRO A 12 -128.19 -146.60 -0.38
CA PRO A 12 -127.06 -146.79 -1.30
C PRO A 12 -126.96 -148.18 -1.93
N GLY A 13 -127.54 -149.21 -1.29
CA GLY A 13 -127.44 -150.61 -1.72
C GLY A 13 -128.47 -151.08 -2.76
N LYS A 14 -129.47 -150.26 -3.13
CA LYS A 14 -130.52 -150.64 -4.10
C LYS A 14 -130.17 -150.19 -5.52
N THR A 15 -130.30 -151.10 -6.49
CA THR A 15 -129.97 -150.85 -7.90
C THR A 15 -131.02 -149.96 -8.57
N GLN A 16 -130.60 -148.82 -9.13
CA GLN A 16 -131.43 -147.98 -9.99
C GLN A 16 -131.04 -148.20 -11.46
N LYS A 17 -132.05 -148.35 -12.34
CA LYS A 17 -131.81 -148.47 -13.79
C LYS A 17 -131.53 -147.08 -14.36
N ILE A 18 -130.29 -146.84 -14.78
CA ILE A 18 -129.85 -145.56 -15.35
C ILE A 18 -129.46 -145.80 -16.80
N GLU A 19 -129.85 -144.87 -17.69
CA GLU A 19 -129.39 -144.89 -19.08
C GLU A 19 -127.87 -144.72 -19.12
N GLY A 20 -127.14 -145.71 -19.65
CA GLY A 20 -125.67 -145.69 -19.72
C GLY A 20 -125.11 -144.43 -20.41
N LYS A 21 -125.87 -143.86 -21.37
CA LYS A 21 -125.54 -142.58 -22.02
C LYS A 21 -125.45 -141.42 -21.01
N ARG A 22 -126.32 -141.38 -20.02
CA ARG A 22 -126.34 -140.34 -18.97
C ARG A 22 -125.19 -140.47 -17.98
N LEU A 23 -124.80 -141.70 -17.64
CA LEU A 23 -123.59 -141.95 -16.84
C LEU A 23 -122.32 -141.58 -17.59
N LEU A 24 -122.28 -141.83 -18.92
CA LEU A 24 -121.18 -141.39 -19.79
C LEU A 24 -121.12 -139.87 -19.93
N ASP A 25 -122.26 -139.18 -20.06
CA ASP A 25 -122.34 -137.72 -20.11
C ASP A 25 -121.88 -137.08 -18.78
N LEU A 26 -122.27 -137.67 -17.64
CA LEU A 26 -121.80 -137.21 -16.33
C LEU A 26 -120.30 -137.48 -16.12
N ARG A 27 -119.80 -138.63 -16.56
CA ARG A 27 -118.35 -138.93 -16.56
C ARG A 27 -117.58 -137.97 -17.46
N ALA A 28 -118.13 -137.63 -18.63
CA ALA A 28 -117.56 -136.63 -19.53
C ALA A 28 -117.51 -135.26 -18.84
N LYS A 29 -118.60 -134.83 -18.20
CA LYS A 29 -118.64 -133.58 -17.42
C LYS A 29 -117.67 -133.60 -16.24
N ILE A 30 -117.55 -134.71 -15.51
CA ILE A 30 -116.58 -134.84 -14.40
C ILE A 30 -115.16 -134.75 -14.95
N ASN A 31 -114.83 -135.47 -16.03
CA ASN A 31 -113.52 -135.39 -16.67
C ASN A 31 -113.22 -133.97 -17.20
N ASP A 32 -114.22 -133.29 -17.76
CA ASP A 32 -114.09 -131.91 -18.26
C ASP A 32 -113.87 -130.94 -17.10
N LEU A 33 -114.63 -131.09 -16.00
CA LEU A 33 -114.47 -130.30 -14.78
C LEU A 33 -113.12 -130.59 -14.10
N GLU A 34 -112.65 -131.83 -14.06
CA GLU A 34 -111.32 -132.19 -13.56
C GLU A 34 -110.23 -131.58 -14.43
N ARG A 35 -110.41 -131.58 -15.76
CA ARG A 35 -109.49 -130.94 -16.70
C ARG A 35 -109.50 -129.41 -16.55
N GLU A 36 -110.65 -128.81 -16.34
CA GLU A 36 -110.78 -127.37 -16.05
C GLU A 36 -110.17 -127.02 -14.69
N LEU A 37 -110.39 -127.83 -13.66
CA LEU A 37 -109.81 -127.65 -12.34
C LEU A 37 -108.28 -127.81 -12.36
N ALA A 38 -107.76 -128.74 -13.16
CA ALA A 38 -106.32 -128.85 -13.40
C ALA A 38 -105.77 -127.63 -14.14
N LYS A 39 -106.48 -127.11 -15.16
CA LYS A 39 -106.12 -125.87 -15.87
C LYS A 39 -106.13 -124.67 -14.94
N THR A 40 -107.17 -124.47 -14.15
CA THR A 40 -107.28 -123.34 -13.21
C THR A 40 -106.24 -123.43 -12.11
N LYS A 41 -105.95 -124.62 -11.57
CA LYS A 41 -104.86 -124.82 -10.61
C LYS A 41 -103.49 -124.49 -11.19
N ASN A 42 -103.24 -124.84 -12.45
CA ASN A 42 -102.00 -124.49 -13.15
C ASN A 42 -101.91 -122.98 -13.37
N ILE A 43 -102.99 -122.34 -13.83
CA ILE A 43 -103.07 -120.88 -13.99
C ILE A 43 -102.83 -120.20 -12.64
N LEU A 44 -103.46 -120.67 -11.56
CA LEU A 44 -103.30 -120.13 -10.22
C LEU A 44 -101.86 -120.26 -9.70
N SER A 45 -101.18 -121.37 -10.01
CA SER A 45 -99.75 -121.52 -9.68
C SER A 45 -98.91 -120.48 -10.41
N LYS A 46 -99.12 -120.34 -11.73
CA LYS A 46 -98.39 -119.36 -12.55
C LYS A 46 -98.64 -117.92 -12.11
N THR A 47 -99.89 -117.56 -11.83
CA THR A 47 -100.20 -116.21 -11.36
C THR A 47 -99.61 -115.95 -9.97
N LYS A 48 -99.52 -116.96 -9.11
CA LYS A 48 -98.84 -116.84 -7.81
C LYS A 48 -97.34 -116.62 -7.98
N GLU A 49 -96.69 -117.35 -8.88
CA GLU A 49 -95.27 -117.19 -9.23
C GLU A 49 -94.99 -115.80 -9.82
N GLU A 50 -95.85 -115.34 -10.74
CA GLU A 50 -95.78 -113.99 -11.31
C GLU A 50 -95.97 -112.92 -10.22
N LEU A 51 -96.94 -113.10 -9.32
CA LEU A 51 -97.19 -112.17 -8.22
C LEU A 51 -95.96 -112.09 -7.29
N THR A 52 -95.36 -113.22 -6.94
CA THR A 52 -94.12 -113.24 -6.14
C THR A 52 -92.98 -112.51 -6.85
N ALA A 53 -92.78 -112.77 -8.15
CA ALA A 53 -91.76 -112.10 -8.93
C ALA A 53 -92.00 -110.58 -9.06
N THR A 54 -93.26 -110.16 -9.18
CA THR A 54 -93.60 -108.73 -9.20
C THR A 54 -93.38 -108.06 -7.85
N ASN A 55 -93.66 -108.76 -6.74
CA ASN A 55 -93.43 -108.24 -5.39
C ASN A 55 -91.93 -108.09 -5.12
N GLU A 56 -91.11 -109.05 -5.54
CA GLU A 56 -89.66 -108.95 -5.43
C GLU A 56 -89.10 -107.78 -6.24
N LYS A 57 -89.59 -107.56 -7.46
CA LYS A 57 -89.21 -106.40 -8.28
C LYS A 57 -89.65 -105.08 -7.66
N LEU A 58 -90.86 -105.01 -7.11
CA LEU A 58 -91.37 -103.83 -6.43
C LEU A 58 -90.50 -103.49 -5.21
N GLU A 59 -90.13 -104.50 -4.43
CA GLU A 59 -89.25 -104.34 -3.27
C GLU A 59 -87.87 -103.83 -3.68
N SER A 60 -87.26 -104.42 -4.72
CA SER A 60 -86.00 -103.95 -5.30
C SER A 60 -86.10 -102.50 -5.77
N THR A 61 -87.18 -102.16 -6.47
CA THR A 61 -87.40 -100.79 -6.99
C THR A 61 -87.60 -99.79 -5.86
N ASN A 62 -88.28 -100.19 -4.77
CA ASN A 62 -88.45 -99.35 -3.58
C ASN A 62 -87.12 -99.09 -2.88
N GLN A 63 -86.24 -100.10 -2.78
CA GLN A 63 -84.90 -99.94 -2.23
C GLN A 63 -84.05 -98.99 -3.08
N GLU A 64 -84.06 -99.13 -4.41
CA GLU A 64 -83.39 -98.22 -5.34
C GLU A 64 -83.92 -96.78 -5.23
N LEU A 65 -85.24 -96.62 -5.10
CA LEU A 65 -85.87 -95.31 -4.92
C LEU A 65 -85.44 -94.66 -3.60
N GLN A 66 -85.36 -95.43 -2.51
CA GLN A 66 -84.86 -94.94 -1.23
C GLN A 66 -83.40 -94.51 -1.32
N GLN A 67 -82.54 -95.33 -1.96
CA GLN A 67 -81.14 -94.98 -2.16
C GLN A 67 -80.98 -93.71 -3.01
N THR A 68 -81.77 -93.58 -4.08
CA THR A 68 -81.74 -92.40 -4.95
C THR A 68 -82.19 -91.14 -4.20
N LYS A 69 -83.21 -91.24 -3.34
CA LYS A 69 -83.65 -90.13 -2.48
C LYS A 69 -82.55 -89.68 -1.52
N GLN A 70 -81.84 -90.63 -0.90
CA GLN A 70 -80.71 -90.32 -0.01
C GLN A 70 -79.58 -89.62 -0.78
N ASN A 71 -79.22 -90.14 -1.95
CA ASN A 71 -78.18 -89.54 -2.80
C ASN A 71 -78.57 -88.12 -3.25
N LEU A 72 -79.83 -87.90 -3.62
CA LEU A 72 -80.33 -86.58 -3.99
C LEU A 72 -80.26 -85.59 -2.81
N GLN A 73 -80.59 -86.04 -1.60
CA GLN A 73 -80.49 -85.22 -0.40
C GLN A 73 -79.04 -84.83 -0.09
N GLN A 74 -78.11 -85.78 -0.18
CA GLN A 74 -76.68 -85.51 -0.02
C GLN A 74 -76.15 -84.54 -1.08
N SER A 75 -76.55 -84.73 -2.34
CA SER A 75 -76.16 -83.81 -3.42
C SER A 75 -76.71 -82.40 -3.21
N LYS A 76 -77.92 -82.24 -2.67
CA LYS A 76 -78.49 -80.93 -2.30
C LYS A 76 -77.69 -80.25 -1.21
N GLN A 77 -77.31 -80.99 -0.16
CA GLN A 77 -76.49 -80.44 0.92
C GLN A 77 -75.13 -79.98 0.40
N ALA A 78 -74.46 -80.80 -0.41
CA ALA A 78 -73.19 -80.44 -1.02
C ALA A 78 -73.29 -79.23 -1.98
N SER A 79 -74.42 -79.07 -2.68
CA SER A 79 -74.68 -77.86 -3.50
C SER A 79 -74.78 -76.62 -2.62
N ASN A 80 -75.59 -76.67 -1.56
CA ASN A 80 -75.76 -75.54 -0.65
C ASN A 80 -74.45 -75.12 0.02
N GLU A 81 -73.60 -76.07 0.40
CA GLU A 81 -72.27 -75.78 0.97
C GLU A 81 -71.36 -75.07 -0.05
N LYS A 82 -71.42 -75.49 -1.32
CA LYS A 82 -70.68 -74.83 -2.41
C LYS A 82 -71.22 -73.43 -2.68
N ASP A 83 -72.54 -73.23 -2.67
CA ASP A 83 -73.16 -71.92 -2.88
C ASP A 83 -72.74 -70.93 -1.79
N GLN A 84 -72.76 -71.36 -0.52
CA GLN A 84 -72.22 -70.55 0.59
C GLN A 84 -70.74 -70.23 0.41
N LYS A 85 -69.95 -71.17 -0.10
CA LYS A 85 -68.52 -70.93 -0.34
C LYS A 85 -68.30 -69.93 -1.48
N ILE A 86 -69.12 -69.99 -2.52
CA ILE A 86 -69.10 -69.04 -3.64
C ILE A 86 -69.44 -67.62 -3.14
N GLU A 87 -70.45 -67.47 -2.29
CA GLU A 87 -70.80 -66.18 -1.69
C GLU A 87 -69.65 -65.61 -0.85
N GLN A 88 -69.01 -66.44 -0.01
CA GLN A 88 -67.85 -66.04 0.78
C GLN A 88 -66.68 -65.58 -0.10
N LEU A 89 -66.32 -66.36 -1.13
CA LEU A 89 -65.24 -66.02 -2.06
C LEU A 89 -65.56 -64.73 -2.84
N THR A 90 -66.83 -64.52 -3.20
CA THR A 90 -67.28 -63.30 -3.88
C THR A 90 -67.09 -62.07 -3.00
N SER A 91 -67.43 -62.16 -1.70
CA SER A 91 -67.20 -61.08 -0.74
C SER A 91 -65.70 -60.76 -0.59
N GLN A 92 -64.87 -61.79 -0.43
CA GLN A 92 -63.42 -61.63 -0.33
C GLN A 92 -62.80 -61.00 -1.59
N LEU A 93 -63.29 -61.38 -2.76
CA LEU A 93 -62.84 -60.81 -4.03
C LEU A 93 -63.19 -59.32 -4.14
N ASN A 94 -64.39 -58.94 -3.69
CA ASN A 94 -64.81 -57.53 -3.67
C ASN A 94 -63.94 -56.69 -2.72
N GLU A 95 -63.65 -57.19 -1.52
CA GLU A 95 -62.75 -56.51 -0.57
C GLU A 95 -61.33 -56.36 -1.14
N LEU A 96 -60.82 -57.42 -1.78
CA LEU A 96 -59.50 -57.38 -2.40
C LEU A 96 -59.44 -56.35 -3.52
N ASN A 97 -60.48 -56.27 -4.37
CA ASN A 97 -60.57 -55.26 -5.43
C ASN A 97 -60.58 -53.83 -4.90
N GLN A 98 -61.33 -53.56 -3.82
CA GLN A 98 -61.33 -52.24 -3.19
C GLN A 98 -59.95 -51.87 -2.63
N ASN A 99 -59.23 -52.84 -2.05
CA ASN A 99 -57.87 -52.62 -1.57
C ASN A 99 -56.89 -52.35 -2.72
N VAL A 100 -57.01 -53.07 -3.84
CA VAL A 100 -56.20 -52.83 -5.04
C VAL A 100 -56.42 -51.42 -5.56
N GLU A 101 -57.67 -50.95 -5.66
CA GLU A 101 -57.96 -49.57 -6.07
C GLU A 101 -57.38 -48.53 -5.10
N LYS A 102 -57.45 -48.79 -3.79
CA LYS A 102 -56.86 -47.92 -2.78
C LYS A 102 -55.35 -47.85 -2.92
N TYR A 103 -54.68 -48.98 -3.10
CA TYR A 103 -53.23 -49.02 -3.28
C TYR A 103 -52.80 -48.38 -4.60
N ALA A 104 -53.55 -48.55 -5.68
CA ALA A 104 -53.29 -47.87 -6.95
C ALA A 104 -53.27 -46.33 -6.78
N LYS A 105 -54.26 -45.76 -6.09
CA LYS A 105 -54.30 -44.31 -5.78
C LYS A 105 -53.14 -43.86 -4.89
N GLN A 106 -52.70 -44.71 -3.95
CA GLN A 106 -51.56 -44.39 -3.11
C GLN A 106 -50.24 -44.38 -3.91
N VAL A 107 -50.07 -45.31 -4.83
CA VAL A 107 -48.92 -45.37 -5.74
C VAL A 107 -48.88 -44.11 -6.61
N GLU A 108 -49.99 -43.74 -7.25
CA GLU A 108 -50.07 -42.54 -8.08
C GLU A 108 -49.69 -41.25 -7.31
N ASN A 109 -50.16 -41.12 -6.06
CA ASN A 109 -49.79 -40.00 -5.20
C ASN A 109 -48.30 -39.99 -4.82
N LEU A 110 -47.72 -41.18 -4.56
CA LEU A 110 -46.28 -41.29 -4.26
C LEU A 110 -45.43 -40.98 -5.48
N GLU A 111 -45.85 -41.40 -6.67
CA GLU A 111 -45.18 -41.07 -7.94
C GLU A 111 -45.19 -39.56 -8.19
N SER A 112 -46.33 -38.90 -7.97
CA SER A 112 -46.43 -37.43 -8.06
C SER A 112 -45.46 -36.72 -7.11
N LYS A 113 -45.45 -37.11 -5.82
CA LYS A 113 -44.51 -36.54 -4.84
C LYS A 113 -43.05 -36.81 -5.17
N LEU A 114 -42.74 -37.95 -5.75
CA LEU A 114 -41.38 -38.30 -6.18
C LEU A 114 -40.92 -37.37 -7.30
N ASN A 115 -41.81 -37.06 -8.25
CA ASN A 115 -41.51 -36.11 -9.33
C ASN A 115 -41.28 -34.70 -8.79
N ASP A 116 -42.15 -34.21 -7.89
CA ASP A 116 -41.98 -32.91 -7.24
C ASP A 116 -40.64 -32.79 -6.49
N LEU A 117 -40.28 -33.83 -5.72
CA LEU A 117 -39.01 -33.88 -5.01
C LEU A 117 -37.81 -33.94 -5.96
N SER A 118 -37.94 -34.64 -7.07
CA SER A 118 -36.90 -34.71 -8.10
C SER A 118 -36.67 -33.34 -8.75
N GLU A 119 -37.75 -32.62 -9.10
CA GLU A 119 -37.66 -31.28 -9.67
C GLU A 119 -37.05 -30.29 -8.68
N LEU A 120 -37.50 -30.31 -7.41
CA LEU A 120 -36.95 -29.47 -6.36
C LEU A 120 -35.45 -29.76 -6.16
N SER A 121 -35.05 -31.03 -6.13
CA SER A 121 -33.64 -31.41 -6.02
C SER A 121 -32.79 -30.89 -7.17
N GLN A 122 -33.31 -30.94 -8.40
CA GLN A 122 -32.62 -30.41 -9.58
C GLN A 122 -32.48 -28.88 -9.51
N ASN A 123 -33.54 -28.17 -9.10
CA ASN A 123 -33.51 -26.71 -8.95
C ASN A 123 -32.53 -26.28 -7.87
N THR A 124 -32.56 -26.90 -6.68
CA THR A 124 -31.60 -26.62 -5.60
C THR A 124 -30.16 -26.88 -6.03
N LYS A 125 -29.91 -27.91 -6.86
CA LYS A 125 -28.58 -28.18 -7.41
C LYS A 125 -28.12 -27.05 -8.34
N GLN A 126 -28.99 -26.53 -9.20
CA GLN A 126 -28.65 -25.42 -10.09
C GLN A 126 -28.38 -24.12 -9.32
N GLU A 127 -29.19 -23.83 -8.29
CA GLU A 127 -28.98 -22.69 -7.40
C GLU A 127 -27.64 -22.80 -6.65
N LEU A 128 -27.29 -24.00 -6.18
CA LEU A 128 -26.01 -24.25 -5.52
C LEU A 128 -24.83 -24.01 -6.45
N GLU A 129 -24.88 -24.49 -7.70
CA GLU A 129 -23.80 -24.24 -8.67
C GLU A 129 -23.69 -22.75 -9.01
N THR A 130 -24.81 -22.06 -9.16
CA THR A 130 -24.83 -20.60 -9.38
C THR A 130 -24.23 -19.83 -8.19
N ALA A 131 -24.54 -20.25 -6.97
CA ALA A 131 -23.98 -19.66 -5.76
C ALA A 131 -22.46 -19.87 -5.68
N LYS A 132 -21.97 -21.07 -6.03
CA LYS A 132 -20.52 -21.36 -6.09
C LYS A 132 -19.80 -20.45 -7.08
N THR A 133 -20.32 -20.32 -8.31
CA THR A 133 -19.69 -19.45 -9.32
C THR A 133 -19.66 -17.98 -8.87
N ASN A 134 -20.72 -17.51 -8.20
CA ASN A 134 -20.75 -16.16 -7.65
C ASN A 134 -19.74 -15.95 -6.53
N ILE A 135 -19.54 -16.94 -5.66
CA ILE A 135 -18.52 -16.92 -4.61
C ILE A 135 -17.12 -16.84 -5.24
N GLU A 136 -16.82 -17.70 -6.20
CA GLU A 136 -15.52 -17.70 -6.91
C GLU A 136 -15.23 -16.34 -7.58
N GLN A 137 -16.25 -15.74 -8.22
CA GLN A 137 -16.12 -14.40 -8.81
C GLN A 137 -15.83 -13.34 -7.73
N LYS A 138 -16.55 -13.38 -6.60
CA LYS A 138 -16.36 -12.43 -5.50
C LYS A 138 -14.99 -12.58 -4.84
N GLU A 139 -14.50 -13.80 -4.67
CA GLU A 139 -13.15 -14.06 -4.17
C GLU A 139 -12.08 -13.49 -5.11
N SER A 140 -12.25 -13.64 -6.43
CA SER A 140 -11.37 -13.01 -7.41
C SER A 140 -11.41 -11.47 -7.34
N GLU A 141 -12.60 -10.87 -7.22
CA GLU A 141 -12.75 -9.43 -7.05
C GLU A 141 -12.07 -8.91 -5.77
N VAL A 142 -12.15 -9.66 -4.67
CA VAL A 142 -11.49 -9.33 -3.40
C VAL A 142 -9.97 -9.36 -3.57
N LYS A 143 -9.41 -10.43 -4.15
CA LYS A 143 -7.95 -10.53 -4.40
C LYS A 143 -7.43 -9.37 -5.25
N GLN A 144 -8.17 -8.96 -6.29
CA GLN A 144 -7.80 -7.82 -7.12
C GLN A 144 -7.82 -6.49 -6.34
N LYS A 145 -8.79 -6.32 -5.43
CA LYS A 145 -8.86 -5.13 -4.57
C LYS A 145 -7.73 -5.11 -3.55
N GLU A 146 -7.38 -6.24 -2.95
CA GLU A 146 -6.24 -6.38 -2.03
C GLU A 146 -4.92 -6.03 -2.71
N GLN A 147 -4.70 -6.52 -3.93
CA GLN A 147 -3.51 -6.16 -4.71
C GLN A 147 -3.44 -4.65 -4.96
N LYS A 148 -4.54 -4.04 -5.42
CA LYS A 148 -4.61 -2.59 -5.64
C LYS A 148 -4.41 -1.79 -4.35
N LEU A 149 -4.85 -2.29 -3.21
CA LEU A 149 -4.64 -1.65 -1.92
C LEU A 149 -3.15 -1.67 -1.56
N SER A 150 -2.49 -2.82 -1.71
CA SER A 150 -1.05 -2.96 -1.48
C SER A 150 -0.22 -2.04 -2.39
N GLU A 151 -0.55 -1.93 -3.68
CA GLU A 151 0.11 -1.00 -4.61
C GLU A 151 -0.05 0.47 -4.17
N LYS A 152 -1.24 0.84 -3.68
CA LYS A 152 -1.49 2.18 -3.14
C LYS A 152 -0.72 2.44 -1.85
N GLU A 153 -0.65 1.48 -0.94
CA GLU A 153 0.14 1.58 0.29
C GLU A 153 1.63 1.78 -0.01
N GLN A 154 2.18 1.03 -0.97
CA GLN A 154 3.56 1.24 -1.43
C GLN A 154 3.75 2.66 -1.98
N THR A 155 2.83 3.13 -2.83
CA THR A 155 2.88 4.50 -3.39
C THR A 155 2.83 5.58 -2.30
N ILE A 156 2.02 5.36 -1.25
CA ILE A 156 1.94 6.28 -0.10
C ILE A 156 3.29 6.31 0.63
N ASN A 157 3.87 5.15 0.94
CA ASN A 157 5.17 5.07 1.61
C ASN A 157 6.28 5.77 0.82
N GLU A 158 6.31 5.59 -0.51
CA GLU A 158 7.26 6.29 -1.40
C GLU A 158 7.07 7.81 -1.34
N LYS A 159 5.83 8.30 -1.37
CA LYS A 159 5.54 9.74 -1.23
C LYS A 159 5.92 10.29 0.13
N GLU A 160 5.68 9.56 1.21
CA GLU A 160 6.08 9.96 2.57
C GLU A 160 7.61 10.04 2.70
N GLN A 161 8.35 9.16 2.05
CA GLN A 161 9.81 9.27 1.99
C GLN A 161 10.24 10.54 1.25
N ILE A 162 9.67 10.82 0.07
CA ILE A 162 9.97 12.03 -0.71
C ILE A 162 9.64 13.30 0.09
N ILE A 163 8.54 13.31 0.85
CA ILE A 163 8.17 14.44 1.72
C ILE A 163 9.26 14.67 2.77
N ARG A 164 9.70 13.61 3.47
CA ARG A 164 10.77 13.70 4.49
C ARG A 164 12.08 14.23 3.90
N GLU A 165 12.46 13.77 2.71
CA GLU A 165 13.65 14.26 2.01
C GLU A 165 13.53 15.75 1.65
N LYS A 166 12.35 16.19 1.20
CA LYS A 166 12.10 17.61 0.91
C LYS A 166 12.10 18.48 2.16
N GLU A 167 11.53 18.00 3.27
CA GLU A 167 11.56 18.71 4.56
C GLU A 167 12.99 18.90 5.06
N GLN A 168 13.83 17.87 4.96
CA GLN A 168 15.25 17.99 5.30
C GLN A 168 15.95 19.03 4.42
N ALA A 169 15.74 18.97 3.10
CA ALA A 169 16.33 19.93 2.17
C ALA A 169 15.86 21.37 2.41
N ILE A 170 14.61 21.57 2.85
CA ILE A 170 14.10 22.89 3.26
C ILE A 170 14.84 23.37 4.50
N ASN A 171 14.96 22.55 5.54
CA ASN A 171 15.68 22.90 6.78
C ASN A 171 17.14 23.29 6.51
N GLU A 172 17.84 22.56 5.64
CA GLU A 172 19.21 22.87 5.24
C GLU A 172 19.30 24.24 4.53
N LYS A 173 18.34 24.53 3.65
CA LYS A 173 18.27 25.84 2.98
C LYS A 173 17.96 26.97 3.94
N GLU A 174 17.05 26.77 4.89
CA GLU A 174 16.73 27.77 5.92
C GLU A 174 17.94 28.10 6.80
N GLN A 175 18.72 27.09 7.20
CA GLN A 175 19.98 27.31 7.93
C GLN A 175 20.97 28.15 7.11
N LYS A 176 21.14 27.81 5.82
CA LYS A 176 22.02 28.55 4.92
C LYS A 176 21.57 29.99 4.70
N VAL A 177 20.26 30.25 4.66
CA VAL A 177 19.71 31.62 4.59
C VAL A 177 20.10 32.39 5.85
N LYS A 178 19.91 31.82 7.05
CA LYS A 178 20.30 32.48 8.31
C LYS A 178 21.80 32.80 8.37
N GLU A 179 22.65 31.88 7.91
CA GLU A 179 24.10 32.12 7.81
C GLU A 179 24.44 33.29 6.86
N LEU A 180 23.76 33.37 5.72
CA LEU A 180 23.96 34.46 4.76
C LEU A 180 23.46 35.80 5.31
N GLU A 181 22.32 35.81 6.02
CA GLU A 181 21.80 37.00 6.70
C GLU A 181 22.79 37.52 7.75
N GLN A 182 23.40 36.64 8.55
CA GLN A 182 24.42 37.02 9.52
C GLN A 182 25.66 37.64 8.82
N LYS A 183 26.17 36.98 7.77
CA LYS A 183 27.31 37.50 7.00
C LYS A 183 27.00 38.86 6.36
N LEU A 184 25.77 39.06 5.89
CA LEU A 184 25.33 40.33 5.34
C LEU A 184 25.32 41.43 6.41
N SER A 185 24.85 41.12 7.62
CA SER A 185 24.90 42.06 8.75
C SER A 185 26.34 42.44 9.10
N GLU A 186 27.23 41.45 9.24
CA GLU A 186 28.65 41.70 9.53
C GLU A 186 29.33 42.52 8.43
N ALA A 187 28.99 42.29 7.16
CA ALA A 187 29.49 43.08 6.05
C ALA A 187 29.00 44.54 6.12
N ASN A 188 27.73 44.76 6.44
CA ASN A 188 27.16 46.10 6.60
C ASN A 188 27.81 46.86 7.78
N ASP A 189 28.03 46.21 8.92
CA ASP A 189 28.73 46.82 10.06
C ASP A 189 30.16 47.23 9.69
N ASN A 190 30.86 46.38 8.94
CA ASN A 190 32.20 46.68 8.43
C ASN A 190 32.21 47.85 7.44
N ILE A 191 31.20 47.95 6.56
CA ILE A 191 31.06 49.08 5.64
C ILE A 191 30.85 50.37 6.43
N ALA A 192 29.92 50.39 7.38
CA ALA A 192 29.67 51.55 8.23
C ALA A 192 30.92 52.00 9.00
N ALA A 193 31.69 51.06 9.55
CA ALA A 193 32.96 51.37 10.22
C ALA A 193 34.00 51.98 9.26
N LYS A 194 34.09 51.48 8.02
CA LYS A 194 34.97 52.05 6.99
C LYS A 194 34.52 53.44 6.56
N GLU A 195 33.22 53.67 6.39
CA GLU A 195 32.67 54.98 6.06
C GLU A 195 32.98 56.02 7.15
N GLN A 196 32.82 55.66 8.42
CA GLN A 196 33.23 56.53 9.54
C GLN A 196 34.72 56.85 9.51
N LYS A 197 35.57 55.85 9.21
CA LYS A 197 37.02 56.05 9.10
C LYS A 197 37.38 56.95 7.92
N ILE A 198 36.71 56.80 6.77
CA ILE A 198 36.87 57.67 5.61
C ILE A 198 36.49 59.11 6.00
N SER A 199 35.33 59.32 6.64
CA SER A 199 34.89 60.64 7.08
C SER A 199 35.90 61.30 8.04
N SER A 200 36.44 60.54 9.00
CA SER A 200 37.48 61.05 9.90
C SER A 200 38.79 61.40 9.18
N LEU A 201 39.20 60.59 8.20
CA LEU A 201 40.39 60.88 7.40
C LEU A 201 40.18 62.11 6.51
N SER A 202 39.00 62.27 5.90
CA SER A 202 38.65 63.46 5.12
C SER A 202 38.72 64.72 5.99
N GLY A 203 38.16 64.71 7.20
CA GLY A 203 38.26 65.86 8.11
C GLY A 203 39.72 66.19 8.50
N LYS A 204 40.58 65.18 8.68
CA LYS A 204 42.02 65.40 8.90
C LYS A 204 42.73 65.98 7.67
N VAL A 205 42.30 65.60 6.46
CA VAL A 205 42.84 66.17 5.22
C VAL A 205 42.47 67.65 5.14
N GLU A 206 41.21 68.00 5.37
CA GLU A 206 40.74 69.40 5.40
C GLU A 206 41.52 70.24 6.44
N GLU A 207 41.75 69.70 7.64
CA GLU A 207 42.56 70.37 8.68
C GLU A 207 44.01 70.59 8.20
N LYS A 208 44.61 69.59 7.53
CA LYS A 208 45.95 69.70 6.99
C LYS A 208 46.04 70.69 5.84
N GLU A 209 45.05 70.73 4.95
CA GLU A 209 44.95 71.72 3.87
C GLU A 209 44.87 73.14 4.44
N SER A 210 43.99 73.39 5.41
CA SER A 210 43.92 74.69 6.10
C SER A 210 45.25 75.09 6.78
N HIS A 211 45.96 74.12 7.34
CA HIS A 211 47.30 74.35 7.88
C HIS A 211 48.35 74.71 6.82
N VAL A 212 48.25 74.13 5.63
CA VAL A 212 49.12 74.46 4.48
C VAL A 212 48.81 75.87 4.01
N ASP A 213 47.53 76.21 3.80
CA ASP A 213 47.11 77.56 3.38
C ASP A 213 47.62 78.64 4.33
N ASN A 214 47.49 78.44 5.65
CA ASN A 214 48.00 79.38 6.66
C ASN A 214 49.54 79.52 6.59
N LYS A 215 50.25 78.42 6.31
CA LYS A 215 51.71 78.49 6.11
C LYS A 215 52.06 79.26 4.84
N ASP A 216 51.32 79.06 3.76
CA ASP A 216 51.52 79.77 2.50
C ASP A 216 51.23 81.27 2.64
N ASP A 217 50.18 81.65 3.37
CA ASP A 217 49.90 83.05 3.75
C ASP A 217 51.07 83.65 4.53
N ARG A 218 51.60 82.90 5.50
CA ARG A 218 52.72 83.35 6.33
C ARG A 218 54.04 83.43 5.54
N ILE A 219 54.26 82.53 4.59
CA ILE A 219 55.38 82.62 3.64
C ILE A 219 55.23 83.88 2.81
N SER A 220 54.06 84.14 2.24
CA SER A 220 53.78 85.35 1.46
C SER A 220 54.00 86.64 2.26
N GLU A 221 53.60 86.66 3.54
CA GLU A 221 53.86 87.80 4.43
C GLU A 221 55.37 87.97 4.69
N LEU A 222 56.09 86.88 4.94
CA LEU A 222 57.54 86.90 5.13
C LEU A 222 58.27 87.36 3.86
N GLU A 223 57.87 86.90 2.69
CA GLU A 223 58.40 87.37 1.40
C GLU A 223 58.17 88.87 1.19
N ARG A 224 56.99 89.39 1.58
CA ARG A 224 56.72 90.84 1.53
C ARG A 224 57.64 91.61 2.46
N LYS A 225 57.82 91.13 3.71
CA LYS A 225 58.76 91.73 4.68
C LYS A 225 60.20 91.65 4.18
N LEU A 226 60.58 90.54 3.54
CA LEU A 226 61.90 90.38 2.94
C LEU A 226 62.13 91.43 1.87
N LYS A 227 61.19 91.60 0.91
CA LYS A 227 61.26 92.65 -0.11
C LYS A 227 61.32 94.06 0.47
N GLU A 228 60.54 94.33 1.52
CA GLU A 228 60.60 95.60 2.23
C GLU A 228 61.99 95.84 2.84
N LYS A 229 62.57 94.83 3.49
CA LYS A 229 63.94 94.89 4.02
C LYS A 229 65.00 94.99 2.94
N GLU A 230 64.85 94.32 1.81
CA GLU A 230 65.71 94.48 0.64
C GLU A 230 65.66 95.92 0.12
N GLY A 231 64.46 96.51 -0.01
CA GLY A 231 64.30 97.91 -0.41
C GLY A 231 64.83 98.91 0.63
N GLU A 232 64.70 98.63 1.94
CA GLU A 232 65.38 99.41 2.99
C GLU A 232 66.90 99.32 2.86
N MET A 233 67.44 98.12 2.59
CA MET A 233 68.86 97.88 2.41
C MET A 233 69.39 98.60 1.18
N GLU A 234 68.64 98.62 0.08
CA GLU A 234 68.97 99.39 -1.12
C GLU A 234 68.99 100.91 -0.84
N LYS A 235 68.02 101.43 -0.09
CA LYS A 235 68.04 102.83 0.37
C LYS A 235 69.24 103.13 1.26
N LEU A 236 69.62 102.19 2.15
CA LEU A 236 70.81 102.33 2.99
C LEU A 236 72.09 102.29 2.15
N LEU A 237 72.16 101.45 1.12
CA LEU A 237 73.26 101.41 0.16
C LEU A 237 73.37 102.73 -0.61
N ASN A 238 72.25 103.26 -1.12
CA ASN A 238 72.23 104.57 -1.79
C ASN A 238 72.63 105.69 -0.83
N ARG A 239 72.19 105.67 0.44
CA ARG A 239 72.65 106.62 1.46
C ARG A 239 74.13 106.46 1.76
N LEU A 240 74.65 105.24 1.81
CA LEU A 240 76.08 104.99 1.97
C LEU A 240 76.86 105.57 0.79
N GLU A 241 76.38 105.35 -0.43
CA GLU A 241 76.97 105.91 -1.66
C GLU A 241 76.90 107.45 -1.67
N GLU A 242 75.77 108.05 -1.28
CA GLU A 242 75.63 109.50 -1.08
C GLU A 242 76.60 110.01 -0.01
N THR A 243 76.74 109.31 1.11
CA THR A 243 77.70 109.69 2.16
C THR A 243 79.15 109.49 1.72
N GLU A 244 79.47 108.48 0.91
CA GLU A 244 80.77 108.28 0.30
C GLU A 244 81.08 109.39 -0.71
N ASN A 245 80.10 109.77 -1.53
CA ASN A 245 80.21 110.88 -2.47
C ASN A 245 80.34 112.22 -1.74
N ALA A 246 79.61 112.43 -0.64
CA ALA A 246 79.79 113.57 0.24
C ALA A 246 81.17 113.55 0.92
N LEU A 247 81.68 112.38 1.31
CA LEU A 247 83.06 112.25 1.82
C LEU A 247 84.10 112.60 0.76
N LYS A 248 83.84 112.28 -0.52
CA LYS A 248 84.67 112.71 -1.66
C LYS A 248 84.56 114.21 -1.93
N GLU A 249 83.41 114.83 -1.65
CA GLU A 249 83.21 116.28 -1.77
C GLU A 249 83.86 117.06 -0.61
N TYR A 250 83.94 116.45 0.58
CA TYR A 250 84.72 116.91 1.72
C TYR A 250 86.17 116.38 1.74
N ALA A 251 86.60 115.66 0.70
CA ALA A 251 88.00 115.25 0.55
C ALA A 251 88.85 116.51 0.28
N PRO A 252 89.74 116.90 1.22
CA PRO A 252 90.55 118.10 1.05
C PRO A 252 91.57 117.91 -0.09
N PRO A 253 91.93 118.98 -0.82
CA PRO A 253 93.01 118.92 -1.81
C PRO A 253 94.33 118.54 -1.13
N GLU A 254 95.14 117.74 -1.82
CA GLU A 254 96.48 117.33 -1.35
C GLU A 254 97.34 118.56 -1.00
N THR A 255 97.58 118.76 0.29
CA THR A 255 98.66 119.59 0.80
C THR A 255 99.54 118.79 1.76
N LYS A 256 100.83 118.80 1.43
CA LYS A 256 101.95 118.27 2.22
C LYS A 256 102.05 119.04 3.53
N GLU A 257 102.16 118.34 4.66
CA GLU A 257 102.85 118.90 5.82
C GLU A 257 103.48 117.82 6.71
N ARG A 258 104.51 118.26 7.44
CA ARG A 258 105.65 117.50 7.97
C ARG A 258 105.37 116.81 9.30
N GLU A 259 105.90 115.60 9.38
CA GLU A 259 106.56 114.90 10.50
C GLU A 259 106.43 115.43 11.94
N ILE A 260 105.89 114.56 12.81
CA ILE A 260 106.39 114.36 14.17
C ILE A 260 106.74 112.88 14.33
N ILE A 261 108.04 112.63 14.52
CA ILE A 261 108.71 111.35 14.66
C ILE A 261 108.63 110.88 16.13
N ARG A 262 108.36 109.60 16.36
CA ARG A 262 108.77 108.89 17.58
C ARG A 262 109.64 107.69 17.20
N GLU A 263 110.93 107.80 17.51
CA GLU A 263 111.90 106.70 17.62
C GLU A 263 111.36 105.60 18.56
N GLY A 264 111.61 104.30 18.46
CA GLY A 264 112.36 103.47 17.53
C GLY A 264 112.31 102.01 18.05
N ARG A 265 112.36 101.03 17.14
CA ARG A 265 112.85 99.68 17.44
C ARG A 265 113.58 99.19 16.20
N VAL A 266 114.91 99.29 16.21
CA VAL A 266 115.76 98.83 15.10
C VAL A 266 115.53 97.33 14.95
N THR A 267 115.11 96.94 13.75
CA THR A 267 114.76 95.57 13.41
C THR A 267 115.66 95.14 12.27
N CYS A 268 116.32 93.99 12.39
CA CYS A 268 117.15 93.49 11.31
C CYS A 268 116.25 93.23 10.08
N PRO A 269 116.54 93.87 8.94
CA PRO A 269 115.69 93.77 7.76
C PRO A 269 115.69 92.37 7.13
N ASN A 270 116.69 91.53 7.44
CA ASN A 270 116.82 90.21 6.85
C ASN A 270 116.10 89.11 7.67
N CYS A 271 116.14 89.15 9.01
CA CYS A 271 115.56 88.08 9.83
C CYS A 271 114.56 88.54 10.90
N GLY A 272 114.23 89.83 10.95
CA GLY A 272 113.25 90.38 11.89
C GLY A 272 113.70 90.42 13.36
N ALA A 273 114.97 90.13 13.66
CA ALA A 273 115.49 90.20 15.03
C ALA A 273 115.53 91.65 15.52
N VAL A 274 115.11 91.90 16.77
CA VAL A 274 115.01 93.23 17.37
C VAL A 274 115.84 93.31 18.65
N GLY A 275 116.30 94.52 18.98
CA GLY A 275 116.93 94.78 20.28
C GLY A 275 118.31 94.14 20.45
N GLY A 276 118.50 93.34 21.50
CA GLY A 276 119.82 92.83 21.95
C GLY A 276 120.60 91.98 20.94
N ASP A 277 119.91 91.53 19.89
CA ASP A 277 120.47 90.80 18.75
C ASP A 277 121.11 91.71 17.69
N ILE A 278 121.14 93.02 17.89
CA ILE A 278 121.76 94.01 16.99
C ILE A 278 122.94 94.68 17.70
N LYS A 279 124.14 94.59 17.12
CA LYS A 279 125.38 95.19 17.65
C LYS A 279 125.77 96.40 16.83
N THR A 280 125.91 97.57 17.46
CA THR A 280 126.42 98.78 16.81
C THR A 280 127.95 98.77 16.80
N ILE A 281 128.56 98.94 15.63
CA ILE A 281 130.02 99.03 15.43
C ILE A 281 130.36 100.28 14.61
N GLU A 282 131.56 100.82 14.82
CA GLU A 282 132.04 101.98 14.07
C GLU A 282 132.53 101.55 12.68
N ASP A 283 131.91 102.10 11.64
CA ASP A 283 132.24 101.91 10.25
C ASP A 283 133.44 102.79 9.85
N LYS A 284 134.62 102.21 10.01
CA LYS A 284 135.91 102.85 9.70
C LYS A 284 136.07 103.25 8.23
N THR A 285 135.19 102.80 7.33
CA THR A 285 135.21 103.21 5.93
C THR A 285 134.57 104.58 5.72
N LYS A 286 133.79 105.07 6.70
CA LYS A 286 132.99 106.29 6.57
C LYS A 286 133.30 107.25 7.72
N VAL A 287 134.32 108.08 7.53
CA VAL A 287 134.66 109.18 8.45
C VAL A 287 133.61 110.28 8.31
N LEU A 288 132.86 110.57 9.38
CA LEU A 288 131.84 111.61 9.41
C LEU A 288 132.44 113.00 9.58
N SER A 289 133.42 113.14 10.45
CA SER A 289 134.11 114.41 10.69
C SER A 289 135.44 114.18 11.41
N TYR A 290 136.33 115.16 11.32
CA TYR A 290 137.53 115.22 12.16
C TYR A 290 137.29 116.26 13.25
N VAL A 291 137.45 115.87 14.52
CA VAL A 291 137.49 116.82 15.63
C VAL A 291 138.95 117.00 15.99
N GLY A 292 139.56 118.06 15.46
CA GLY A 292 141.01 118.23 15.45
C GLY A 292 141.69 117.23 14.51
N HIS A 293 142.73 116.54 14.97
CA HIS A 293 143.47 115.54 14.18
C HIS A 293 142.99 114.09 14.37
N VAL A 294 141.79 113.85 14.92
CA VAL A 294 141.23 112.50 15.10
C VAL A 294 139.93 112.33 14.30
N PRO A 295 139.82 111.30 13.41
CA PRO A 295 138.60 111.01 12.68
C PRO A 295 137.52 110.36 13.56
N MET A 296 136.29 110.86 13.46
CA MET A 296 135.06 110.23 13.96
C MET A 296 134.39 109.45 12.82
N TYR A 297 134.10 108.17 13.04
CA TYR A 297 133.50 107.28 12.06
C TYR A 297 131.99 107.12 12.27
N ALA A 298 131.25 106.86 11.19
CA ALA A 298 129.84 106.52 11.24
C ALA A 298 129.63 105.21 12.01
N LYS A 299 128.46 105.00 12.60
CA LYS A 299 128.10 103.74 13.26
C LYS A 299 127.18 102.93 12.35
N LYS A 300 127.41 101.63 12.24
CA LYS A 300 126.54 100.66 11.55
C LYS A 300 126.10 99.56 12.50
N HIS A 301 124.98 98.92 12.21
CA HIS A 301 124.34 97.89 13.01
C HIS A 301 124.53 96.51 12.36
N VAL A 302 125.12 95.57 13.09
CA VAL A 302 125.30 94.19 12.65
C VAL A 302 124.35 93.28 13.41
N CYS A 303 123.50 92.54 12.70
CA CYS A 303 122.65 91.54 13.32
C CYS A 303 123.47 90.32 13.73
N LYS A 304 123.47 89.99 15.02
CA LYS A 304 124.17 88.80 15.55
C LYS A 304 123.55 87.48 15.06
N LYS A 305 122.30 87.48 14.60
CA LYS A 305 121.60 86.25 14.17
C LYS A 305 121.88 85.86 12.72
N CYS A 306 121.85 86.82 11.79
CA CYS A 306 122.05 86.54 10.36
C CYS A 306 123.36 87.13 9.80
N GLY A 307 124.11 87.90 10.59
CA GLY A 307 125.37 88.51 10.18
C GLY A 307 125.22 89.77 9.32
N GLU A 308 124.00 90.16 8.97
CA GLU A 308 123.73 91.31 8.11
C GLU A 308 124.17 92.63 8.75
N GLU A 309 124.91 93.46 8.02
CA GLU A 309 125.38 94.78 8.44
C GLU A 309 124.58 95.89 7.73
N PHE A 310 123.92 96.78 8.48
CA PHE A 310 123.04 97.83 7.96
C PHE A 310 123.07 99.13 8.79
#